data_AF-A0A958AV26-F1
#
_entry.id   AF-A0A958AV26-F1
#
_cell.length_a   1.000
_cell.length_b   1.000
_cell.length_c   1.000
_cell.angle_alpha   90.00
_cell.angle_beta   90.00
_cell.angle_gamma   90.00
#
_symmetry.space_group_name_H-M   'P 1'
#
loop_
_entity.id
_entity.type
_entity.pdbx_description
1 polymer ?
#
loop_
_entity_poly.entity_id
_entity_poly.type
_entity_poly.pdbx_seq_one_letter_code
_entity_poly.pdbx_strand_id
1 'polypeptide(L)'
;MNQALEKFAADLRADAASRARLFWLRVFIKHAQAGSLRSDAWVEQGLAEGKTVPGLDATDSAARLALLSDYDLFQAERMKDQKVFTGQDLATLDWNRKYKLSLREADNGLPLESWVDALWAESGVSPQAKALEKLLAGDYPIWGHNIPKQSLLPEILHDAQAIYGGWLPRPVLTRIAQALGLPLADVYGVTEFFTMYYTEPVGRKIIRICEDAPCAAHGSQDVQVAVCHRLGIEPGQTTADGEYTIEPMRCLGLCDHAPGVLVNGTRHFDVTPDTIEPLLSNRPDHGQHRNNIGGLVKVAMSNVNVVDPYRLPEYQAQGGLAALRKALFDMTPEQVIEAVKASKLVGRGGAAFPTGLKWQFTAANPPGPRYIICNADESEVGAFKDRTLMDADPFRVLEGLMIACYAVGAEQGFVYVRGEHRLSYERFVHAIGALEQAGWLGEDIQNSGVTIRLAVRRGAGAYICGEETALMEAIEGKRGFPRLRPPYPTTHGLWGKPTVINNVETLAKVPSILFHGGAWYNALGTSESAGTKLFAVSGSVRRPGVYEIPFGVTLRQLIYDLAGGITDGRSVQAILTGGAAGTFLTAEHLDTPLTFEDFKKVGGTVGAGT
;
A
#
# COMPACT_ATOMS: atom_id res chain seq x y z
N MET A 1 -39.97 -15.52 -26.94
CA MET A 1 -38.99 -16.19 -26.05
C MET A 1 -37.56 -16.18 -26.59
N ASN A 2 -37.29 -16.60 -27.83
CA ASN A 2 -35.92 -16.69 -28.37
C ASN A 2 -35.12 -15.38 -28.26
N GLN A 3 -35.72 -14.24 -28.60
CA GLN A 3 -35.10 -12.91 -28.42
C GLN A 3 -34.78 -12.59 -26.95
N ALA A 4 -35.60 -13.04 -26.00
CA ALA A 4 -35.35 -12.83 -24.58
C ALA A 4 -34.21 -13.72 -24.05
N LEU A 5 -34.09 -14.95 -24.56
CA LEU A 5 -32.96 -15.85 -24.27
C LEU A 5 -31.65 -15.33 -24.89
N GLU A 6 -31.69 -14.82 -26.11
CA GLU A 6 -30.52 -14.18 -26.76
C GLU A 6 -30.09 -12.92 -26.00
N LYS A 7 -31.04 -12.06 -25.61
CA LYS A 7 -30.77 -10.90 -24.76
C LYS A 7 -30.15 -11.33 -23.43
N PHE A 8 -30.71 -12.33 -22.76
CA PHE A 8 -30.16 -12.86 -21.51
C PHE A 8 -28.74 -13.38 -21.67
N ALA A 9 -28.45 -14.12 -22.74
CA ALA A 9 -27.10 -14.60 -23.03
C ALA A 9 -26.13 -13.47 -23.37
N ALA A 10 -26.57 -12.43 -24.10
CA ALA A 10 -25.78 -11.24 -24.35
C ALA A 10 -25.48 -10.47 -23.05
N ASP A 11 -26.49 -10.28 -22.19
CA ASP A 11 -26.36 -9.61 -20.89
C ASP A 11 -25.44 -10.41 -19.95
N LEU A 12 -25.48 -11.75 -19.96
CA LEU A 12 -24.52 -12.60 -19.25
C LEU A 12 -23.08 -12.43 -19.75
N ARG A 13 -22.87 -12.42 -21.07
CA ARG A 13 -21.54 -12.22 -21.67
C ARG A 13 -20.98 -10.82 -21.43
N ALA A 14 -21.87 -9.82 -21.30
CA ALA A 14 -21.53 -8.43 -21.01
C ALA A 14 -21.48 -8.10 -19.50
N ASP A 15 -21.65 -9.09 -18.63
CA ASP A 15 -21.70 -8.95 -17.16
C ASP A 15 -22.85 -8.06 -16.63
N ALA A 16 -23.87 -7.80 -17.47
CA ALA A 16 -25.11 -7.12 -17.10
C ALA A 16 -26.13 -8.07 -16.42
N ALA A 17 -25.89 -9.38 -16.45
CA ALA A 17 -26.64 -10.40 -15.73
C ALA A 17 -25.70 -11.32 -14.95
N SER A 18 -26.06 -11.68 -13.72
CA SER A 18 -25.19 -12.52 -12.88
C SER A 18 -25.28 -14.00 -13.23
N ARG A 19 -24.19 -14.74 -13.02
CA ARG A 19 -24.16 -16.21 -13.11
C ARG A 19 -25.19 -16.89 -12.20
N ALA A 20 -25.59 -16.24 -11.10
CA ALA A 20 -26.66 -16.72 -10.23
C ALA A 20 -28.02 -16.72 -10.94
N ARG A 21 -28.30 -15.76 -11.83
CA ARG A 21 -29.50 -15.80 -12.68
C ARG A 21 -29.46 -16.98 -13.65
N LEU A 22 -28.30 -17.23 -14.28
CA LEU A 22 -28.12 -18.39 -15.17
C LEU A 22 -28.28 -19.71 -14.40
N PHE A 23 -27.77 -19.78 -13.18
CA PHE A 23 -27.98 -20.92 -12.28
C PHE A 23 -29.47 -21.18 -12.04
N TRP A 24 -30.24 -20.16 -11.65
CA TRP A 24 -31.67 -20.33 -11.38
C TRP A 24 -32.47 -20.74 -12.62
N LEU A 25 -32.12 -20.22 -13.80
CA LEU A 25 -32.71 -20.66 -15.06
C LEU A 25 -32.38 -22.13 -15.35
N ARG A 26 -31.14 -22.55 -15.11
CA ARG A 26 -30.69 -23.94 -15.26
C ARG A 26 -31.40 -24.89 -14.31
N VAL A 27 -31.53 -24.52 -13.03
CA VAL A 27 -32.29 -25.27 -12.02
C VAL A 27 -33.75 -25.41 -12.46
N PHE A 28 -34.36 -24.34 -12.96
CA PHE A 28 -35.73 -24.38 -13.46
C PHE A 28 -35.86 -25.40 -14.59
N ILE A 29 -35.06 -25.26 -15.65
CA ILE A 29 -35.13 -26.10 -16.85
C ILE A 29 -34.92 -27.57 -16.50
N LYS A 30 -33.97 -27.87 -15.62
CA LYS A 30 -33.64 -29.23 -15.20
C LYS A 30 -34.76 -29.92 -14.41
N HIS A 31 -35.50 -29.18 -13.59
CA HIS A 31 -36.48 -29.74 -12.66
C HIS A 31 -37.94 -29.51 -13.05
N ALA A 32 -38.20 -28.72 -14.08
CA ALA A 32 -39.54 -28.43 -14.58
C ALA A 32 -40.17 -29.67 -15.25
N GLN A 33 -40.83 -30.51 -14.47
CA GLN A 33 -41.62 -31.64 -14.99
C GLN A 33 -42.80 -31.11 -15.82
N ALA A 34 -42.98 -31.64 -17.02
CA ALA A 34 -44.01 -31.17 -17.97
C ALA A 34 -43.99 -29.65 -18.22
N GLY A 35 -42.81 -29.02 -18.16
CA GLY A 35 -42.62 -27.58 -18.45
C GLY A 35 -43.00 -26.63 -17.31
N SER A 36 -43.26 -27.15 -16.10
CA SER A 36 -43.62 -26.31 -14.95
C SER A 36 -43.10 -26.82 -13.61
N LEU A 37 -42.95 -25.92 -12.64
CA LEU A 37 -42.47 -26.23 -11.29
C LEU A 37 -43.20 -25.39 -10.23
N ARG A 38 -43.45 -25.97 -9.05
CA ARG A 38 -44.02 -25.22 -7.92
C ARG A 38 -42.98 -24.27 -7.34
N SER A 39 -43.37 -23.05 -6.98
CA SER A 39 -42.43 -21.99 -6.59
C SER A 39 -41.55 -22.36 -5.38
N ASP A 40 -42.11 -23.00 -4.35
CA ASP A 40 -41.37 -23.54 -3.19
C ASP A 40 -40.44 -24.71 -3.56
N ALA A 41 -40.89 -25.63 -4.40
CA ALA A 41 -40.06 -26.75 -4.89
C ALA A 41 -38.87 -26.24 -5.71
N TRP A 42 -39.05 -25.18 -6.50
CA TRP A 42 -37.95 -24.54 -7.22
C TRP A 42 -36.91 -23.99 -6.26
N VAL A 43 -37.34 -23.35 -5.15
CA VAL A 43 -36.45 -22.89 -4.09
C VAL A 43 -35.69 -24.06 -3.45
N GLU A 44 -36.40 -25.11 -3.03
CA GLU A 44 -35.81 -26.27 -2.38
C GLU A 44 -34.74 -26.95 -3.26
N GLN A 45 -35.03 -27.16 -4.55
CA GLN A 45 -34.09 -27.75 -5.49
C GLN A 45 -32.88 -26.85 -5.75
N GLY A 46 -33.10 -25.54 -5.93
CA GLY A 46 -31.99 -24.59 -6.11
C GLY A 46 -31.08 -24.51 -4.89
N LEU A 47 -31.64 -24.54 -3.67
CA LEU A 47 -30.86 -24.59 -2.44
C LEU A 47 -30.06 -25.89 -2.31
N ALA A 48 -30.61 -27.02 -2.75
CA ALA A 48 -29.90 -28.31 -2.73
C ALA A 48 -28.74 -28.32 -3.74
N GLU A 49 -28.97 -27.87 -4.98
CA GLU A 49 -27.92 -27.85 -6.01
C GLU A 49 -26.85 -26.79 -5.76
N GLY A 50 -27.24 -25.63 -5.25
CA GLY A 50 -26.33 -24.51 -5.03
C GLY A 50 -25.21 -24.81 -4.04
N LYS A 51 -25.48 -25.68 -3.04
CA LYS A 51 -24.47 -26.18 -2.10
C LYS A 51 -23.28 -26.88 -2.78
N THR A 52 -23.47 -27.34 -4.02
CA THR A 52 -22.44 -28.07 -4.78
C THR A 52 -21.69 -27.20 -5.78
N VAL A 53 -22.06 -25.92 -5.95
CA VAL A 53 -21.47 -25.02 -6.93
C VAL A 53 -20.53 -24.03 -6.23
N PRO A 54 -19.21 -24.10 -6.44
CA PRO A 54 -18.27 -23.18 -5.81
C PRO A 54 -18.54 -21.71 -6.18
N GLY A 55 -18.54 -20.83 -5.16
CA GLY A 55 -18.69 -19.38 -5.35
C GLY A 55 -20.11 -18.90 -5.67
N LEU A 56 -21.12 -19.77 -5.60
CA LEU A 56 -22.51 -19.43 -5.81
C LEU A 56 -23.26 -19.42 -4.48
N ASP A 57 -23.80 -18.27 -4.07
CA ASP A 57 -24.73 -18.19 -2.94
C ASP A 57 -26.16 -18.47 -3.42
N ALA A 58 -26.61 -19.72 -3.31
CA ALA A 58 -27.97 -20.10 -3.68
C ALA A 58 -29.04 -19.63 -2.69
N THR A 59 -28.66 -19.00 -1.57
CA THR A 59 -29.62 -18.33 -0.69
C THR A 59 -29.96 -16.91 -1.16
N ASP A 60 -29.22 -16.37 -2.14
CA ASP A 60 -29.52 -15.08 -2.74
C ASP A 60 -30.82 -15.13 -3.57
N SER A 61 -31.89 -14.66 -2.93
CA SER A 61 -33.20 -14.55 -3.54
C SER A 61 -33.29 -13.42 -4.57
N ALA A 62 -32.40 -12.42 -4.54
CA ALA A 62 -32.45 -11.26 -5.43
C ALA A 62 -32.18 -11.67 -6.88
N ALA A 63 -31.17 -12.51 -7.12
CA ALA A 63 -30.87 -13.02 -8.45
C ALA A 63 -32.03 -13.85 -9.03
N ARG A 64 -32.67 -14.70 -8.21
CA ARG A 64 -33.81 -15.52 -8.62
C ARG A 64 -35.02 -14.66 -9.00
N LEU A 65 -35.33 -13.66 -8.18
CA LEU A 65 -36.47 -12.77 -8.42
C LEU A 65 -36.24 -11.89 -9.64
N ALA A 66 -35.04 -11.34 -9.80
CA ALA A 66 -34.68 -10.54 -10.95
C ALA A 66 -34.72 -11.34 -12.27
N LEU A 67 -34.34 -12.63 -12.25
CA LEU A 67 -34.48 -13.51 -13.42
C LEU A 67 -35.94 -13.56 -13.92
N LEU A 68 -36.92 -13.57 -13.02
CA LEU A 68 -38.35 -13.64 -13.37
C LEU A 68 -38.89 -12.35 -13.96
N SER A 69 -38.36 -11.19 -13.53
CA SER A 69 -38.87 -9.87 -13.91
C SER A 69 -38.13 -9.22 -15.08
N ASP A 70 -36.82 -9.47 -15.19
CA ASP A 70 -35.94 -8.71 -16.09
C ASP A 70 -35.99 -9.24 -17.52
N TYR A 71 -36.48 -10.47 -17.68
CA TYR A 71 -36.59 -11.16 -18.96
C TYR A 71 -37.98 -11.76 -19.06
N ASP A 72 -38.67 -11.49 -20.17
CA ASP A 72 -40.02 -11.97 -20.44
C ASP A 72 -40.04 -13.47 -20.82
N LEU A 73 -39.51 -14.30 -19.91
CA LEU A 73 -39.28 -15.73 -20.07
C LEU A 73 -40.34 -16.57 -19.36
N PHE A 74 -40.86 -16.08 -18.23
CA PHE A 74 -41.69 -16.85 -17.31
C PHE A 74 -43.15 -16.38 -17.32
N GLN A 75 -44.01 -17.28 -16.87
CA GLN A 75 -45.35 -16.97 -16.39
C GLN A 75 -45.57 -17.68 -15.05
N ALA A 76 -46.39 -17.09 -14.19
CA ALA A 76 -46.74 -17.64 -12.90
C ALA A 76 -48.26 -17.80 -12.80
N GLU A 77 -48.75 -18.99 -12.49
CA GLU A 77 -50.15 -19.26 -12.20
C GLU A 77 -50.34 -19.43 -10.69
N ARG A 78 -51.20 -18.61 -10.08
CA ARG A 78 -51.50 -18.72 -8.66
C ARG A 78 -52.40 -19.91 -8.39
N MET A 79 -51.94 -20.84 -7.57
CA MET A 79 -52.64 -22.13 -7.37
C MET A 79 -54.04 -22.01 -6.76
N LYS A 80 -54.33 -20.94 -6.01
CA LYS A 80 -55.61 -20.76 -5.31
C LYS A 80 -56.78 -20.48 -6.27
N ASP A 81 -56.54 -19.69 -7.30
CA ASP A 81 -57.59 -19.13 -8.17
C ASP A 81 -57.21 -19.15 -9.66
N GLN A 82 -56.11 -19.83 -10.01
CA GLN A 82 -55.62 -20.01 -11.37
C GLN A 82 -55.34 -18.70 -12.12
N LYS A 83 -55.13 -17.59 -11.40
CA LYS A 83 -54.77 -16.31 -12.01
C LYS A 83 -53.34 -16.38 -12.55
N VAL A 84 -53.17 -16.06 -13.84
CA VAL A 84 -51.87 -16.04 -14.54
C VAL A 84 -51.26 -14.63 -14.50
N PHE A 85 -49.95 -14.55 -14.30
CA PHE A 85 -49.14 -13.33 -14.24
C PHE A 85 -47.95 -13.46 -15.20
N THR A 86 -47.62 -12.37 -15.91
CA THR A 86 -46.55 -12.33 -16.93
C THR A 86 -45.85 -10.98 -16.96
N GLY A 87 -44.65 -10.91 -17.52
CA GLY A 87 -43.93 -9.64 -17.72
C GLY A 87 -43.73 -8.88 -16.40
N GLN A 88 -44.02 -7.57 -16.41
CA GLN A 88 -43.81 -6.69 -15.25
C GLN A 88 -44.63 -7.09 -14.00
N ASP A 89 -45.74 -7.81 -14.17
CA ASP A 89 -46.56 -8.26 -13.04
C ASP A 89 -45.79 -9.22 -12.11
N LEU A 90 -44.81 -9.96 -12.65
CA LEU A 90 -43.98 -10.91 -11.89
C LEU A 90 -43.15 -10.24 -10.80
N ALA A 91 -42.73 -8.99 -11.01
CA ALA A 91 -41.95 -8.22 -10.03
C ALA A 91 -42.75 -7.88 -8.76
N THR A 92 -44.08 -7.93 -8.84
CA THR A 92 -44.99 -7.50 -7.76
C THR A 92 -45.69 -8.67 -7.05
N LEU A 93 -45.29 -9.91 -7.34
CA LEU A 93 -45.91 -11.09 -6.76
C LEU A 93 -45.63 -11.21 -5.25
N ASP A 94 -46.67 -11.58 -4.51
CA ASP A 94 -46.56 -11.99 -3.11
C ASP A 94 -46.01 -13.41 -3.04
N TRP A 95 -44.70 -13.53 -2.86
CA TRP A 95 -43.95 -14.80 -2.83
C TRP A 95 -44.22 -15.66 -1.59
N ASN A 96 -45.01 -15.19 -0.62
CA ASN A 96 -45.52 -16.04 0.46
C ASN A 96 -46.65 -16.97 -0.01
N ARG A 97 -47.16 -16.77 -1.22
CA ARG A 97 -48.16 -17.65 -1.85
C ARG A 97 -47.51 -18.68 -2.76
N LYS A 98 -48.25 -19.74 -3.07
CA LYS A 98 -47.81 -20.82 -3.96
C LYS A 98 -48.21 -20.54 -5.41
N TYR A 99 -47.22 -20.59 -6.29
CA TYR A 99 -47.40 -20.43 -7.73
C TYR A 99 -46.88 -21.67 -8.45
N LYS A 100 -47.49 -21.94 -9.60
CA LYS A 100 -46.95 -22.84 -10.62
C LYS A 100 -46.21 -21.96 -11.63
N LEU A 101 -44.91 -22.13 -11.73
CA LEU A 101 -44.04 -21.40 -12.65
C LEU A 101 -43.86 -22.21 -13.91
N SER A 102 -43.98 -21.58 -15.07
CA SER A 102 -43.68 -22.19 -16.36
C SER A 102 -42.93 -21.20 -17.25
N LEU A 103 -42.16 -21.71 -18.21
CA LEU A 103 -41.69 -20.87 -19.31
C LEU A 103 -42.86 -20.54 -20.23
N ARG A 104 -42.80 -19.37 -20.87
CA ARG A 104 -43.75 -19.01 -21.94
C ARG A 104 -43.47 -19.85 -23.19
N GLU A 105 -44.48 -20.11 -24.01
CA GLU A 105 -44.30 -20.92 -25.22
C GLU A 105 -43.27 -20.30 -26.18
N ALA A 106 -42.39 -21.16 -26.72
CA ALA A 106 -41.42 -20.79 -27.74
C ALA A 106 -42.06 -20.88 -29.12
N ASP A 107 -41.80 -19.91 -29.98
CA ASP A 107 -41.82 -20.17 -31.41
C ASP A 107 -40.55 -20.98 -31.74
N ASN A 108 -40.74 -22.30 -31.91
CA ASN A 108 -39.81 -23.30 -32.48
C ASN A 108 -38.73 -23.93 -31.55
N GLY A 109 -38.72 -25.27 -31.53
CA GLY A 109 -37.57 -26.20 -31.71
C GLY A 109 -36.25 -26.10 -30.92
N LEU A 110 -35.99 -25.07 -30.12
CA LEU A 110 -34.72 -24.91 -29.40
C LEU A 110 -34.59 -25.92 -28.24
N PRO A 111 -33.52 -26.75 -28.19
CA PRO A 111 -33.27 -27.65 -27.06
C PRO A 111 -32.75 -26.86 -25.86
N LEU A 112 -33.67 -26.32 -25.05
CA LEU A 112 -33.38 -25.41 -23.94
C LEU A 112 -32.39 -25.97 -22.92
N GLU A 113 -32.44 -27.27 -22.64
CA GLU A 113 -31.50 -27.95 -21.74
C GLU A 113 -30.07 -27.92 -22.29
N SER A 114 -29.87 -28.31 -23.55
CA SER A 114 -28.56 -28.24 -24.20
C SER A 114 -28.06 -26.81 -24.35
N TRP A 115 -28.96 -25.85 -24.60
CA TRP A 115 -28.62 -24.43 -24.70
C TRP A 115 -28.14 -23.85 -23.36
N VAL A 116 -28.85 -24.12 -22.26
CA VAL A 116 -28.48 -23.58 -20.94
C VAL A 116 -27.21 -24.24 -20.40
N ASP A 117 -26.98 -25.53 -20.68
CA ASP A 117 -25.75 -26.21 -20.30
C ASP A 117 -24.54 -25.72 -21.13
N ALA A 118 -24.71 -25.48 -22.43
CA ALA A 118 -23.68 -24.87 -23.26
C ALA A 118 -23.33 -23.45 -22.76
N LEU A 119 -24.34 -22.63 -22.46
CA LEU A 119 -24.14 -21.29 -21.91
C LEU A 119 -23.52 -21.31 -20.51
N TRP A 120 -23.86 -22.30 -19.68
CA TRP A 120 -23.24 -22.51 -18.35
C TRP A 120 -21.75 -22.86 -18.46
N ALA A 121 -21.36 -23.63 -19.48
CA ALA A 121 -19.98 -23.93 -19.79
C ALA A 121 -19.24 -22.71 -20.40
N GLU A 122 -19.91 -21.93 -21.26
CA GLU A 122 -19.35 -20.74 -21.94
C GLU A 122 -19.18 -19.55 -20.97
N SER A 123 -20.15 -19.32 -20.09
CA SER A 123 -20.18 -18.21 -19.11
C SER A 123 -19.23 -18.44 -17.91
N GLY A 124 -18.29 -19.38 -18.04
CA GLY A 124 -17.40 -19.83 -17.00
C GLY A 124 -16.24 -18.87 -16.74
N VAL A 125 -16.41 -18.09 -15.66
CA VAL A 125 -15.43 -17.20 -15.01
C VAL A 125 -15.33 -15.83 -15.68
N SER A 126 -15.83 -14.79 -15.00
CA SER A 126 -15.64 -13.40 -15.42
C SER A 126 -14.15 -13.11 -15.67
N PRO A 127 -13.79 -12.17 -16.56
CA PRO A 127 -12.38 -11.82 -16.79
C PRO A 127 -11.62 -11.55 -15.49
N GLN A 128 -12.27 -10.90 -14.51
CA GLN A 128 -11.74 -10.64 -13.17
C GLN A 128 -11.47 -11.94 -12.42
N ALA A 129 -12.41 -12.88 -12.41
CA ALA A 129 -12.20 -14.15 -11.73
C ALA A 129 -11.12 -15.01 -12.43
N LYS A 130 -10.96 -14.93 -13.76
CA LYS A 130 -9.84 -15.58 -14.48
C LYS A 130 -8.50 -14.93 -14.09
N ALA A 131 -8.48 -13.61 -13.97
CA ALA A 131 -7.31 -12.87 -13.50
C ALA A 131 -6.97 -13.23 -12.04
N LEU A 132 -7.98 -13.38 -11.18
CA LEU A 132 -7.79 -13.83 -9.79
C LEU A 132 -7.22 -15.24 -9.74
N GLU A 133 -7.76 -16.19 -10.49
CA GLU A 133 -7.19 -17.55 -10.54
C GLU A 133 -5.76 -17.54 -11.07
N LYS A 134 -5.45 -16.71 -12.07
CA LYS A 134 -4.08 -16.54 -12.57
C LYS A 134 -3.16 -15.94 -11.51
N LEU A 135 -3.63 -14.95 -10.75
CA LEU A 135 -2.91 -14.36 -9.62
C LEU A 135 -2.65 -15.42 -8.54
N LEU A 136 -3.64 -16.23 -8.19
CA LEU A 136 -3.53 -17.26 -7.14
C LEU A 136 -2.72 -18.49 -7.58
N ALA A 137 -2.70 -18.80 -8.88
CA ALA A 137 -1.92 -19.88 -9.48
C ALA A 137 -0.48 -19.46 -9.85
N GLY A 138 -0.22 -18.16 -9.94
CA GLY A 138 1.09 -17.64 -10.30
C GLY A 138 2.14 -18.05 -9.28
N ASP A 139 3.30 -18.46 -9.77
CA ASP A 139 4.52 -18.47 -8.98
C ASP A 139 4.82 -17.01 -8.65
N TYR A 140 4.58 -16.59 -7.41
CA TYR A 140 4.96 -15.26 -6.96
C TYR A 140 6.50 -15.16 -7.02
N PRO A 141 7.08 -14.47 -8.02
CA PRO A 141 8.47 -14.73 -8.43
C PRO A 141 9.56 -14.25 -7.47
N ILE A 142 9.22 -13.79 -6.26
CA ILE A 142 10.11 -12.90 -5.49
C ILE A 142 10.18 -13.24 -3.98
N TRP A 143 9.72 -14.42 -3.57
CA TRP A 143 9.80 -14.83 -2.17
C TRP A 143 10.87 -15.90 -2.06
N GLY A 144 12.02 -15.55 -1.48
CA GLY A 144 13.09 -16.50 -1.21
C GLY A 144 12.57 -17.83 -0.66
N HIS A 145 13.31 -18.91 -0.92
CA HIS A 145 12.96 -20.24 -0.46
C HIS A 145 12.61 -20.23 1.04
N ASN A 146 11.47 -20.86 1.41
CA ASN A 146 10.97 -21.04 2.79
C ASN A 146 10.22 -19.87 3.47
N ILE A 147 9.62 -18.95 2.70
CA ILE A 147 8.72 -17.94 3.27
C ILE A 147 7.28 -18.50 3.43
N PRO A 148 6.60 -18.32 4.59
CA PRO A 148 5.22 -18.77 4.78
C PRO A 148 4.22 -18.14 3.80
N LYS A 149 3.29 -18.96 3.28
CA LYS A 149 2.21 -18.51 2.37
C LYS A 149 1.40 -17.33 2.91
N GLN A 150 1.21 -17.25 4.23
CA GLN A 150 0.50 -16.13 4.86
C GLN A 150 1.10 -14.78 4.50
N SER A 151 2.42 -14.67 4.39
CA SER A 151 3.09 -13.42 4.04
C SER A 151 2.77 -12.91 2.63
N LEU A 152 2.20 -13.75 1.76
CA LEU A 152 1.74 -13.32 0.44
C LEU A 152 0.46 -12.49 0.53
N LEU A 153 -0.33 -12.69 1.60
CA LEU A 153 -1.67 -12.13 1.74
C LEU A 153 -1.76 -10.63 1.40
N PRO A 154 -0.91 -9.72 1.95
CA PRO A 154 -1.03 -8.29 1.64
C PRO A 154 -0.91 -7.98 0.14
N GLU A 155 0.06 -8.60 -0.53
CA GLU A 155 0.29 -8.38 -1.96
C GLU A 155 -0.87 -8.93 -2.80
N ILE A 156 -1.39 -10.10 -2.43
CA ILE A 156 -2.58 -10.69 -3.07
C ILE A 156 -3.80 -9.80 -2.88
N LEU A 157 -3.99 -9.23 -1.69
CA LEU A 157 -5.11 -8.32 -1.42
C LEU A 157 -5.02 -7.06 -2.27
N HIS A 158 -3.84 -6.45 -2.41
CA HIS A 158 -3.66 -5.31 -3.30
C HIS A 158 -4.00 -5.63 -4.76
N ASP A 159 -3.48 -6.75 -5.26
CA ASP A 159 -3.66 -7.11 -6.67
C ASP A 159 -5.11 -7.58 -6.95
N ALA A 160 -5.71 -8.33 -6.03
CA ALA A 160 -7.12 -8.70 -6.11
C ALA A 160 -8.04 -7.47 -6.05
N GLN A 161 -7.75 -6.51 -5.18
CA GLN A 161 -8.51 -5.26 -5.09
C GLN A 161 -8.47 -4.49 -6.42
N ALA A 162 -7.32 -4.43 -7.08
CA ALA A 162 -7.18 -3.81 -8.39
C ALA A 162 -7.99 -4.57 -9.48
N ILE A 163 -7.99 -5.91 -9.44
CA ILE A 163 -8.75 -6.75 -10.37
C ILE A 163 -10.27 -6.52 -10.23
N TYR A 164 -10.76 -6.31 -9.01
CA TYR A 164 -12.19 -6.17 -8.70
C TYR A 164 -12.67 -4.71 -8.62
N GLY A 165 -11.97 -3.80 -9.31
CA GLY A 165 -12.44 -2.42 -9.50
C GLY A 165 -12.28 -1.53 -8.27
N GLY A 166 -11.35 -1.85 -7.37
CA GLY A 166 -10.98 -1.01 -6.24
C GLY A 166 -11.43 -1.52 -4.87
N TRP A 167 -12.15 -2.64 -4.80
CA TRP A 167 -12.57 -3.23 -3.52
C TRP A 167 -12.52 -4.77 -3.53
N LEU A 168 -12.75 -5.37 -2.37
CA LEU A 168 -12.57 -6.79 -2.08
C LEU A 168 -13.88 -7.44 -1.62
N PRO A 169 -14.70 -7.97 -2.56
CA PRO A 169 -15.92 -8.69 -2.22
C PRO A 169 -15.65 -9.91 -1.34
N ARG A 170 -16.58 -10.23 -0.43
CA ARG A 170 -16.50 -11.43 0.42
C ARG A 170 -16.19 -12.75 -0.33
N PRO A 171 -16.78 -13.04 -1.51
CA PRO A 171 -16.41 -14.23 -2.28
C PRO A 171 -14.93 -14.25 -2.70
N VAL A 172 -14.35 -13.09 -3.01
CA VAL A 172 -12.93 -12.93 -3.37
C VAL A 172 -12.05 -13.22 -2.17
N LEU A 173 -12.34 -12.63 -1.01
CA LEU A 173 -11.62 -12.90 0.24
C LEU A 173 -11.69 -14.38 0.64
N THR A 174 -12.86 -15.00 0.46
CA THR A 174 -13.05 -16.44 0.70
C THR A 174 -12.16 -17.27 -0.21
N ARG A 175 -12.09 -16.92 -1.50
CA ARG A 175 -11.25 -17.62 -2.48
C ARG A 175 -9.76 -17.46 -2.18
N ILE A 176 -9.31 -16.26 -1.77
CA ILE A 176 -7.94 -15.98 -1.34
C ILE A 176 -7.59 -16.81 -0.09
N ALA A 177 -8.46 -16.82 0.92
CA ALA A 177 -8.28 -17.62 2.13
C ALA A 177 -8.09 -19.11 1.80
N GLN A 178 -8.92 -19.66 0.91
CA GLN A 178 -8.81 -21.04 0.43
C GLN A 178 -7.49 -21.30 -0.31
N ALA A 179 -7.05 -20.40 -1.20
CA ALA A 179 -5.79 -20.56 -1.95
C ALA A 179 -4.57 -20.57 -1.03
N LEU A 180 -4.56 -19.70 -0.02
CA LEU A 180 -3.44 -19.58 0.92
C LEU A 180 -3.50 -20.61 2.05
N GLY A 181 -4.62 -21.32 2.22
CA GLY A 181 -4.84 -22.24 3.33
C GLY A 181 -5.00 -21.51 4.67
N LEU A 182 -5.59 -20.32 4.65
CA LEU A 182 -5.78 -19.47 5.84
C LEU A 182 -7.25 -19.53 6.32
N PRO A 183 -7.50 -19.42 7.63
CA PRO A 183 -8.83 -19.12 8.14
C PRO A 183 -9.36 -17.81 7.55
N LEU A 184 -10.63 -17.81 7.11
CA LEU A 184 -11.27 -16.60 6.58
C LEU A 184 -11.27 -15.45 7.60
N ALA A 185 -11.37 -15.78 8.90
CA ALA A 185 -11.30 -14.79 9.99
C ALA A 185 -9.95 -14.06 10.05
N ASP A 186 -8.83 -14.72 9.71
CA ASP A 186 -7.51 -14.07 9.69
C ASP A 186 -7.39 -13.12 8.50
N VAL A 187 -7.94 -13.50 7.35
CA VAL A 187 -8.02 -12.63 6.17
C VAL A 187 -8.89 -11.39 6.46
N TYR A 188 -10.04 -11.58 7.11
CA TYR A 188 -10.87 -10.46 7.57
C TYR A 188 -10.14 -9.58 8.57
N GLY A 189 -9.47 -10.16 9.56
CA GLY A 189 -8.70 -9.41 10.54
C GLY A 189 -7.65 -8.51 9.90
N VAL A 190 -6.99 -8.95 8.83
CA VAL A 190 -6.06 -8.12 8.05
C VAL A 190 -6.79 -7.02 7.29
N THR A 191 -7.82 -7.37 6.50
CA THR A 191 -8.55 -6.39 5.67
C THR A 191 -9.26 -5.31 6.48
N GLU A 192 -9.76 -5.61 7.67
CA GLU A 192 -10.40 -4.63 8.56
C GLU A 192 -9.39 -3.76 9.34
N PHE A 193 -8.16 -4.23 9.51
CA PHE A 193 -7.14 -3.50 10.25
C PHE A 193 -6.49 -2.38 9.41
N PHE A 194 -6.28 -2.65 8.12
CA PHE A 194 -5.60 -1.72 7.21
C PHE A 194 -6.63 -0.89 6.43
N THR A 195 -6.51 0.43 6.50
CA THR A 195 -7.52 1.36 5.95
C THR A 195 -7.65 1.34 4.42
N MET A 196 -6.62 0.87 3.71
CA MET A 196 -6.60 0.85 2.25
C MET A 196 -7.03 -0.50 1.63
N TYR A 197 -7.50 -1.45 2.45
CA TYR A 197 -8.22 -2.63 1.96
C TYR A 197 -9.72 -2.39 2.09
N TYR A 198 -10.38 -2.15 0.96
CA TYR A 198 -11.80 -1.81 0.92
C TYR A 198 -12.62 -3.08 0.83
N THR A 199 -13.35 -3.41 1.89
CA THR A 199 -14.29 -4.55 1.91
C THR A 199 -15.70 -4.17 1.44
N GLU A 200 -15.93 -2.88 1.20
CA GLU A 200 -17.15 -2.31 0.65
C GLU A 200 -16.87 -1.57 -0.68
N PRO A 201 -17.85 -1.42 -1.57
CA PRO A 201 -17.66 -0.72 -2.83
C PRO A 201 -17.16 0.73 -2.66
N VAL A 202 -16.10 1.06 -3.40
CA VAL A 202 -15.56 2.41 -3.52
C VAL A 202 -15.66 2.90 -4.96
N GLY A 203 -15.57 4.21 -5.15
CA GLY A 203 -15.59 4.85 -6.45
C GLY A 203 -14.31 4.57 -7.23
N ARG A 204 -14.38 4.70 -8.55
CA ARG A 204 -13.23 4.52 -9.45
C ARG A 204 -12.05 5.44 -9.12
N LYS A 205 -12.32 6.62 -8.56
CA LYS A 205 -11.34 7.60 -8.10
C LYS A 205 -11.51 7.85 -6.61
N ILE A 206 -10.49 7.46 -5.84
CA ILE A 206 -10.42 7.75 -4.41
C ILE A 206 -9.56 9.00 -4.22
N ILE A 207 -10.20 10.08 -3.77
CA ILE A 207 -9.57 11.35 -3.45
C ILE A 207 -9.27 11.36 -1.95
N ARG A 208 -8.00 11.47 -1.60
CA ARG A 208 -7.51 11.59 -0.22
C ARG A 208 -6.98 12.99 0.00
N ILE A 209 -7.51 13.66 1.01
CA ILE A 209 -7.07 15.00 1.41
C ILE A 209 -6.54 14.89 2.84
N CYS A 210 -5.33 15.40 3.05
CA CYS A 210 -4.66 15.32 4.35
C CYS A 210 -5.29 16.28 5.37
N GLU A 211 -5.71 15.77 6.52
CA GLU A 211 -6.33 16.54 7.60
C GLU A 211 -5.36 16.91 8.74
N ASP A 212 -4.12 16.42 8.68
CA ASP A 212 -3.13 16.66 9.74
C ASP A 212 -2.66 18.12 9.80
N ALA A 213 -2.16 18.52 10.97
CA ALA A 213 -1.93 19.91 11.34
C ALA A 213 -1.17 20.77 10.30
N PRO A 214 -0.08 20.28 9.64
CA PRO A 214 0.59 21.07 8.60
C PRO A 214 -0.31 21.37 7.40
N CYS A 215 -1.16 20.44 6.98
CA CYS A 215 -2.08 20.61 5.85
C CYS A 215 -3.32 21.42 6.25
N ALA A 216 -3.84 21.20 7.47
CA ALA A 216 -4.95 21.99 7.99
C ALA A 216 -4.58 23.48 8.08
N ALA A 217 -3.35 23.80 8.51
CA ALA A 217 -2.83 25.17 8.52
C ALA A 217 -2.71 25.81 7.12
N HIS A 218 -2.79 25.01 6.05
CA HIS A 218 -2.76 25.44 4.64
C HIS A 218 -4.11 25.23 3.94
N GLY A 219 -5.21 25.16 4.69
CA GLY A 219 -6.56 25.17 4.12
C GLY A 219 -7.03 23.82 3.55
N SER A 220 -6.46 22.68 3.99
CA SER A 220 -6.91 21.37 3.50
C SER A 220 -8.38 21.09 3.77
N GLN A 221 -8.93 21.61 4.88
CA GLN A 221 -10.36 21.53 5.20
C GLN A 221 -11.21 22.29 4.18
N ASP A 222 -10.78 23.47 3.76
CA ASP A 222 -11.50 24.26 2.74
C ASP A 222 -11.49 23.55 1.38
N VAL A 223 -10.37 22.90 1.02
CA VAL A 223 -10.27 22.06 -0.19
C VAL A 223 -11.25 20.89 -0.10
N GLN A 224 -11.31 20.19 1.03
CA GLN A 224 -12.23 19.08 1.25
C GLN A 224 -13.69 19.53 1.13
N VAL A 225 -14.06 20.65 1.76
CA VAL A 225 -15.40 21.25 1.63
C VAL A 225 -15.72 21.57 0.17
N ALA A 226 -14.79 22.18 -0.57
CA ALA A 226 -14.99 22.52 -1.98
C ALA A 226 -15.22 21.27 -2.85
N VAL A 227 -14.41 20.22 -2.67
CA VAL A 227 -14.57 18.95 -3.39
C VAL A 227 -15.90 18.27 -3.04
N CYS A 228 -16.22 18.17 -1.75
CA CYS A 228 -17.49 17.60 -1.27
C CYS A 228 -18.71 18.35 -1.84
N HIS A 229 -18.71 19.68 -1.78
CA HIS A 229 -19.76 20.51 -2.35
C HIS A 229 -19.89 20.31 -3.87
N ARG A 230 -18.76 20.21 -4.58
CA ARG A 230 -18.73 20.00 -6.04
C ARG A 230 -19.28 18.63 -6.47
N LEU A 231 -19.13 17.62 -5.62
CA LEU A 231 -19.59 16.25 -5.86
C LEU A 231 -20.95 15.92 -5.23
N GLY A 232 -21.44 16.76 -4.32
CA GLY A 232 -22.71 16.54 -3.62
C GLY A 232 -22.66 15.37 -2.61
N ILE A 233 -21.49 15.12 -2.01
CA ILE A 233 -21.26 14.05 -1.03
C ILE A 233 -20.44 14.54 0.17
N GLU A 234 -20.53 13.85 1.29
CA GLU A 234 -19.76 14.12 2.52
C GLU A 234 -18.44 13.32 2.55
N PRO A 235 -17.47 13.69 3.41
CA PRO A 235 -16.29 12.87 3.66
C PRO A 235 -16.65 11.44 4.06
N GLY A 236 -15.95 10.46 3.49
CA GLY A 236 -16.19 9.02 3.66
C GLY A 236 -17.26 8.44 2.74
N GLN A 237 -17.91 9.24 1.90
CA GLN A 237 -18.95 8.78 0.98
C GLN A 237 -18.42 8.55 -0.44
N THR A 238 -19.22 7.80 -1.20
CA THR A 238 -19.02 7.53 -2.63
C THR A 238 -20.18 8.15 -3.41
N THR A 239 -19.90 8.76 -4.56
CA THR A 239 -20.94 9.31 -5.44
C THR A 239 -21.88 8.22 -5.95
N ALA A 240 -23.15 8.55 -6.20
CA ALA A 240 -24.16 7.58 -6.61
C ALA A 240 -23.85 6.87 -7.95
N ASP A 241 -23.04 7.49 -8.81
CA ASP A 241 -22.56 6.92 -10.07
C ASP A 241 -21.31 6.03 -9.92
N GLY A 242 -20.76 5.92 -8.70
CA GLY A 242 -19.57 5.12 -8.41
C GLY A 242 -18.28 5.70 -8.99
N GLU A 243 -18.24 6.98 -9.37
CA GLU A 243 -17.03 7.58 -9.93
C GLU A 243 -16.03 8.03 -8.85
N TYR A 244 -16.51 8.64 -7.76
CA TYR A 244 -15.64 9.27 -6.75
C TYR A 244 -15.92 8.75 -5.33
N THR A 245 -14.86 8.56 -4.55
CA THR A 245 -14.90 8.42 -3.10
C THR A 245 -14.02 9.49 -2.47
N ILE A 246 -14.52 10.18 -1.44
CA ILE A 246 -13.72 11.09 -0.61
C ILE A 246 -13.30 10.35 0.64
N GLU A 247 -12.02 10.09 0.78
CA GLU A 247 -11.47 9.39 1.94
C GLU A 247 -10.71 10.40 2.84
N PRO A 248 -11.21 10.67 4.06
CA PRO A 248 -10.48 11.50 5.00
C PRO A 248 -9.20 10.77 5.40
N MET A 249 -8.05 11.47 5.31
CA MET A 249 -6.75 10.84 5.56
C MET A 249 -5.87 11.64 6.50
N ARG A 250 -5.07 10.89 7.25
CA ARG A 250 -3.94 11.41 8.02
C ARG A 250 -2.77 11.76 7.10
N CYS A 251 -1.65 12.17 7.70
CA CYS A 251 -0.45 12.63 7.01
C CYS A 251 -0.09 11.78 5.80
N LEU A 252 -0.17 12.38 4.61
CA LEU A 252 0.18 11.75 3.33
C LEU A 252 1.68 11.88 2.99
N GLY A 253 2.48 12.44 3.90
CA GLY A 253 3.91 12.70 3.67
C GLY A 253 4.15 13.77 2.59
N LEU A 254 3.23 14.72 2.41
CA LEU A 254 3.28 15.80 1.39
C LEU A 254 3.31 17.21 2.01
N CYS A 255 3.83 17.34 3.24
CA CYS A 255 3.76 18.59 3.99
C CYS A 255 4.60 19.72 3.38
N ASP A 256 5.56 19.41 2.52
CA ASP A 256 6.32 20.38 1.72
C ASP A 256 5.50 21.04 0.59
N HIS A 257 4.36 20.45 0.23
CA HIS A 257 3.40 20.96 -0.76
C HIS A 257 1.99 20.99 -0.17
N ALA A 258 1.87 21.36 1.12
CA ALA A 258 0.60 21.41 1.81
C ALA A 258 -0.39 22.38 1.11
N PRO A 259 -1.68 22.02 0.98
CA PRO A 259 -2.31 20.79 1.47
C PRO A 259 -1.99 19.57 0.60
N GLY A 260 -1.67 18.46 1.26
CA GLY A 260 -1.38 17.20 0.57
C GLY A 260 -2.65 16.53 0.04
N VAL A 261 -2.65 16.18 -1.25
CA VAL A 261 -3.79 15.52 -1.91
C VAL A 261 -3.31 14.34 -2.78
N LEU A 262 -4.01 13.21 -2.71
CA LEU A 262 -3.82 12.06 -3.59
C LEU A 262 -5.11 11.70 -4.33
N VAL A 263 -5.01 11.34 -5.62
CA VAL A 263 -6.09 10.70 -6.39
C VAL A 263 -5.58 9.35 -6.89
N ASN A 264 -6.14 8.25 -6.39
CA ASN A 264 -5.67 6.88 -6.69
C ASN A 264 -4.15 6.67 -6.48
N GLY A 265 -3.56 7.39 -5.53
CA GLY A 265 -2.11 7.36 -5.24
C GLY A 265 -1.27 8.31 -6.10
N THR A 266 -1.87 9.04 -7.04
CA THR A 266 -1.22 10.13 -7.77
C THR A 266 -1.23 11.40 -6.93
N ARG A 267 -0.09 12.08 -6.82
CA ARG A 267 0.06 13.29 -6.01
C ARG A 267 -0.41 14.52 -6.78
N HIS A 268 -1.16 15.37 -6.10
CA HIS A 268 -1.54 16.69 -6.60
C HIS A 268 -0.96 17.75 -5.66
N PHE A 269 -0.39 18.79 -6.26
CA PHE A 269 0.30 19.88 -5.55
C PHE A 269 -0.43 21.19 -5.76
N ASP A 270 -0.18 22.17 -4.89
CA ASP A 270 -0.75 23.53 -4.97
C ASP A 270 -2.28 23.55 -5.11
N VAL A 271 -2.95 22.59 -4.47
CA VAL A 271 -4.41 22.46 -4.50
C VAL A 271 -5.02 23.50 -3.56
N THR A 272 -5.96 24.26 -4.09
CA THR A 272 -6.76 25.27 -3.39
C THR A 272 -8.24 24.99 -3.64
N PRO A 273 -9.17 25.58 -2.86
CA PRO A 273 -10.61 25.45 -3.11
C PRO A 273 -11.02 25.82 -4.55
N ASP A 274 -10.31 26.75 -5.19
CA ASP A 274 -10.59 27.22 -6.54
C ASP A 274 -9.94 26.36 -7.65
N THR A 275 -9.03 25.45 -7.29
CA THR A 275 -8.22 24.64 -8.23
C THR A 275 -8.50 23.14 -8.12
N ILE A 276 -9.72 22.75 -7.74
CA ILE A 276 -10.10 21.34 -7.53
C ILE A 276 -10.42 20.57 -8.82
N GLU A 277 -10.68 21.24 -9.94
CA GLU A 277 -11.11 20.59 -11.19
C GLU A 277 -10.11 19.54 -11.75
N PRO A 278 -8.77 19.70 -11.65
CA PRO A 278 -7.83 18.65 -12.02
C PRO A 278 -8.04 17.33 -11.26
N LEU A 279 -8.45 17.39 -9.98
CA LEU A 279 -8.74 16.21 -9.14
C LEU A 279 -9.93 15.41 -9.67
N LEU A 280 -10.87 16.11 -10.31
CA LEU A 280 -12.09 15.54 -10.87
C LEU A 280 -11.94 15.18 -12.35
N SER A 281 -10.82 15.55 -12.97
CA SER A 281 -10.56 15.24 -14.38
C SER A 281 -10.01 13.82 -14.57
N ASN A 282 -10.06 13.31 -15.80
CA ASN A 282 -9.34 12.09 -16.20
C ASN A 282 -7.90 12.38 -16.65
N ARG A 283 -7.43 13.63 -16.49
CA ARG A 283 -6.09 14.01 -16.93
C ARG A 283 -5.11 13.75 -15.80
N PRO A 284 -4.04 12.97 -16.03
CA PRO A 284 -2.95 12.91 -15.08
C PRO A 284 -2.37 14.32 -14.93
N ASP A 285 -2.40 14.83 -13.71
CA ASP A 285 -1.70 16.06 -13.37
C ASP A 285 -0.22 15.72 -13.21
N HIS A 286 0.61 16.25 -14.09
CA HIS A 286 2.06 16.10 -14.07
C HIS A 286 2.73 17.30 -13.38
N GLY A 287 2.03 17.96 -12.45
CA GLY A 287 2.54 19.09 -11.67
C GLY A 287 4.02 18.92 -11.35
N GLN A 288 4.82 19.93 -11.71
CA GLN A 288 6.27 19.85 -11.57
C GLN A 288 6.64 19.74 -10.08
N HIS A 289 7.02 18.54 -9.67
CA HIS A 289 7.54 18.27 -8.33
C HIS A 289 8.84 19.05 -8.09
N ARG A 290 8.75 20.18 -7.37
CA ARG A 290 9.92 20.94 -6.90
C ARG A 290 10.07 20.75 -5.40
N ASN A 291 10.76 19.68 -5.00
CA ASN A 291 11.23 19.60 -3.62
C ASN A 291 12.36 20.60 -3.43
N ASN A 292 12.22 21.53 -2.47
CA ASN A 292 13.37 22.32 -2.05
C ASN A 292 14.33 21.37 -1.32
N ILE A 293 15.46 21.12 -1.96
CA ILE A 293 16.55 20.31 -1.40
C ILE A 293 17.68 21.26 -1.05
N GLY A 294 17.93 21.39 0.24
CA GLY A 294 18.95 22.29 0.77
C GLY A 294 19.84 21.60 1.79
N GLY A 295 20.56 22.41 2.55
CA GLY A 295 21.48 21.94 3.58
C GLY A 295 22.86 22.54 3.44
N LEU A 296 23.70 22.25 4.43
CA LEU A 296 25.11 22.68 4.45
C LEU A 296 26.05 21.61 3.91
N VAL A 297 25.56 20.37 3.84
CA VAL A 297 26.29 19.18 3.39
C VAL A 297 25.32 18.25 2.67
N LYS A 298 25.82 17.36 1.83
CA LYS A 298 25.01 16.31 1.19
C LYS A 298 25.71 14.98 1.35
N VAL A 299 25.32 14.21 2.37
CA VAL A 299 25.77 12.84 2.58
C VAL A 299 24.70 11.90 2.04
N ALA A 300 23.54 11.82 2.68
CA ALA A 300 22.44 10.99 2.21
C ALA A 300 21.83 11.52 0.90
N MET A 301 21.83 12.83 0.69
CA MET A 301 21.21 13.47 -0.47
C MET A 301 22.22 13.82 -1.59
N SER A 302 23.40 13.17 -1.64
CA SER A 302 24.47 13.56 -2.59
C SER A 302 24.05 13.54 -4.05
N ASN A 303 23.14 12.63 -4.43
CA ASN A 303 22.71 12.46 -5.82
C ASN A 303 21.29 12.99 -6.10
N VAL A 304 20.62 13.54 -5.08
CA VAL A 304 19.26 14.09 -5.24
C VAL A 304 19.31 15.26 -6.23
N ASN A 305 18.50 15.18 -7.28
CA ASN A 305 18.49 16.08 -8.45
C ASN A 305 19.76 16.03 -9.32
N VAL A 306 20.60 15.01 -9.17
CA VAL A 306 21.83 14.80 -9.98
C VAL A 306 21.69 13.57 -10.88
N VAL A 307 21.03 12.52 -10.41
CA VAL A 307 20.80 11.28 -11.17
C VAL A 307 19.30 11.11 -11.47
N ASP A 308 18.98 10.52 -12.61
CA ASP A 308 17.63 10.02 -12.87
C ASP A 308 17.36 8.75 -12.01
N PRO A 309 16.31 8.75 -11.15
CA PRO A 309 16.01 7.62 -10.28
C PRO A 309 15.67 6.30 -11.01
N TYR A 310 15.45 6.32 -12.33
CA TYR A 310 15.24 5.12 -13.15
C TYR A 310 16.51 4.59 -13.83
N ARG A 311 17.63 5.33 -13.76
CA ARG A 311 18.85 5.07 -14.55
C ARG A 311 20.02 4.60 -13.69
N LEU A 312 20.12 3.27 -13.50
CA LEU A 312 21.27 2.66 -12.82
C LEU A 312 22.65 3.10 -13.37
N PRO A 313 22.88 3.27 -14.69
CA PRO A 313 24.16 3.75 -15.19
C PRO A 313 24.55 5.15 -14.71
N GLU A 314 23.58 6.05 -14.51
CA GLU A 314 23.85 7.39 -13.97
C GLU A 314 24.25 7.32 -12.50
N TYR A 315 23.58 6.45 -11.72
CA TYR A 315 23.97 6.16 -10.35
C TYR A 315 25.41 5.64 -10.27
N GLN A 316 25.77 4.68 -11.12
CA GLN A 316 27.14 4.13 -11.21
C GLN A 316 28.17 5.19 -11.63
N ALA A 317 27.83 6.08 -12.57
CA ALA A 317 28.71 7.15 -13.02
C ALA A 317 29.04 8.15 -11.89
N GLN A 318 28.15 8.30 -10.89
CA GLN A 318 28.39 9.08 -9.67
C GLN A 318 29.09 8.30 -8.55
N GLY A 319 29.63 7.11 -8.86
CA GLY A 319 30.31 6.25 -7.88
C GLY A 319 29.37 5.34 -7.08
N GLY A 320 28.10 5.25 -7.47
CA GLY A 320 27.16 4.29 -6.91
C GLY A 320 27.64 2.84 -7.09
N LEU A 321 27.31 1.99 -6.12
CA LEU A 321 27.76 0.58 -5.97
C LEU A 321 29.25 0.40 -5.66
N ALA A 322 30.06 1.47 -5.63
CA ALA A 322 31.47 1.36 -5.26
C ALA A 322 31.65 0.95 -3.79
N ALA A 323 30.76 1.40 -2.90
CA ALA A 323 30.82 1.03 -1.48
C ALA A 323 30.39 -0.43 -1.27
N LEU A 324 29.37 -0.89 -1.99
CA LEU A 324 29.00 -2.31 -2.01
C LEU A 324 30.13 -3.18 -2.57
N ARG A 325 30.75 -2.79 -3.70
CA ARG A 325 31.89 -3.51 -4.27
C ARG A 325 33.03 -3.63 -3.26
N LYS A 326 33.38 -2.54 -2.60
CA LYS A 326 34.38 -2.54 -1.52
C LYS A 326 33.98 -3.48 -0.38
N ALA A 327 32.72 -3.47 0.04
CA ALA A 327 32.23 -4.38 1.06
C ALA A 327 32.39 -5.86 0.67
N LEU A 328 32.06 -6.21 -0.58
CA LEU A 328 32.09 -7.59 -1.08
C LEU A 328 33.50 -8.15 -1.27
N PHE A 329 34.44 -7.33 -1.74
CA PHE A 329 35.76 -7.81 -2.19
C PHE A 329 36.92 -7.39 -1.29
N ASP A 330 36.79 -6.27 -0.56
CA ASP A 330 37.91 -5.68 0.19
C ASP A 330 37.68 -5.71 1.72
N MET A 331 36.51 -6.15 2.17
CA MET A 331 36.12 -6.16 3.58
C MET A 331 35.51 -7.50 3.98
N THR A 332 35.61 -7.86 5.25
CA THR A 332 34.77 -8.91 5.85
C THR A 332 33.48 -8.29 6.41
N PRO A 333 32.42 -9.10 6.66
CA PRO A 333 31.20 -8.61 7.30
C PRO A 333 31.46 -7.90 8.65
N GLU A 334 32.40 -8.42 9.45
CA GLU A 334 32.81 -7.82 10.72
C GLU A 334 33.48 -6.46 10.52
N GLN A 335 34.34 -6.33 9.51
CA GLN A 335 34.97 -5.04 9.18
C GLN A 335 33.95 -4.00 8.74
N VAL A 336 32.90 -4.41 8.01
CA VAL A 336 31.78 -3.54 7.65
C VAL A 336 31.05 -3.07 8.91
N ILE A 337 30.72 -3.98 9.83
CA ILE A 337 30.09 -3.65 11.12
C ILE A 337 30.96 -2.68 11.92
N GLU A 338 32.27 -2.91 12.02
CA GLU A 338 33.18 -2.03 12.74
C GLU A 338 33.31 -0.65 12.08
N ALA A 339 33.30 -0.56 10.75
CA ALA A 339 33.28 0.72 10.06
C ALA A 339 32.01 1.53 10.38
N VAL A 340 30.83 0.87 10.43
CA VAL A 340 29.57 1.52 10.84
C VAL A 340 29.59 1.89 12.33
N LYS A 341 30.16 1.06 13.21
CA LYS A 341 30.34 1.40 14.63
C LYS A 341 31.24 2.62 14.82
N ALA A 342 32.37 2.67 14.11
CA ALA A 342 33.31 3.79 14.14
C ALA A 342 32.68 5.10 13.65
N SER A 343 31.65 5.03 12.81
CA SER A 343 30.87 6.19 12.37
C SER A 343 29.96 6.78 13.45
N LYS A 344 29.70 6.03 14.53
CA LYS A 344 28.69 6.35 15.54
C LYS A 344 27.29 6.63 14.95
N LEU A 345 27.00 6.12 13.75
CA LEU A 345 25.67 6.23 13.15
C LEU A 345 24.63 5.60 14.08
N VAL A 346 23.59 6.38 14.36
CA VAL A 346 22.38 5.92 15.05
C VAL A 346 21.20 5.89 14.08
N GLY A 347 20.19 5.08 14.40
CA GLY A 347 18.96 4.99 13.63
C GLY A 347 18.27 6.35 13.46
N ARG A 348 17.92 6.70 12.23
CA ARG A 348 17.32 7.99 11.86
C ARG A 348 15.79 8.01 11.81
N GLY A 349 15.16 6.94 12.30
CA GLY A 349 13.70 6.83 12.45
C GLY A 349 13.15 7.33 13.79
N GLY A 350 13.98 7.93 14.65
CA GLY A 350 13.55 8.55 15.93
C GLY A 350 14.13 7.93 17.20
N ALA A 351 14.29 6.61 17.25
CA ALA A 351 14.79 5.92 18.46
C ALA A 351 16.30 6.09 18.74
N ALA A 352 17.08 6.57 17.75
CA ALA A 352 18.51 6.84 17.88
C ALA A 352 19.37 5.68 18.45
N PHE A 353 18.97 4.42 18.20
CA PHE A 353 19.77 3.26 18.60
C PHE A 353 21.03 3.11 17.71
N PRO A 354 22.22 2.79 18.26
CA PRO A 354 23.44 2.62 17.46
C PRO A 354 23.33 1.53 16.39
N THR A 355 23.47 1.93 15.12
CA THR A 355 23.24 1.06 13.95
C THR A 355 24.22 -0.11 13.90
N GLY A 356 25.51 0.17 14.09
CA GLY A 356 26.55 -0.87 14.06
C GLY A 356 26.40 -1.90 15.19
N LEU A 357 25.90 -1.48 16.36
CA LEU A 357 25.60 -2.40 17.47
C LEU A 357 24.37 -3.27 17.15
N LYS A 358 23.34 -2.70 16.52
CA LYS A 358 22.16 -3.44 16.06
C LYS A 358 22.57 -4.54 15.07
N TRP A 359 23.46 -4.22 14.13
CA TRP A 359 24.00 -5.19 13.16
C TRP A 359 24.84 -6.27 13.85
N GLN A 360 25.71 -5.88 14.78
CA GLN A 360 26.52 -6.82 15.57
C GLN A 360 25.65 -7.81 16.34
N PHE A 361 24.60 -7.34 17.02
CA PHE A 361 23.67 -8.20 17.76
C PHE A 361 22.96 -9.20 16.85
N THR A 362 22.55 -8.80 15.65
CA THR A 362 21.92 -9.73 14.71
C THR A 362 22.92 -10.73 14.13
N ALA A 363 24.11 -10.28 13.71
CA ALA A 363 25.15 -11.13 13.15
C ALA A 363 25.69 -12.18 14.15
N ALA A 364 25.69 -11.86 15.45
CA ALA A 364 26.15 -12.74 16.52
C ALA A 364 25.20 -13.91 16.85
N ASN A 365 24.00 -13.97 16.26
CA ASN A 365 23.12 -15.12 16.44
C ASN A 365 23.70 -16.38 15.74
N PRO A 366 23.34 -17.60 16.19
CA PRO A 366 23.77 -18.85 15.55
C PRO A 366 23.52 -18.89 14.03
N PRO A 367 24.27 -19.71 13.28
CA PRO A 367 24.07 -19.86 11.84
C PRO A 367 22.63 -20.20 11.47
N GLY A 368 22.10 -19.55 10.44
CA GLY A 368 20.74 -19.73 9.97
C GLY A 368 20.23 -18.50 9.23
N PRO A 369 18.97 -18.54 8.75
CA PRO A 369 18.37 -17.43 8.04
C PRO A 369 18.34 -16.15 8.89
N ARG A 370 18.64 -15.02 8.27
CA ARG A 370 18.56 -13.67 8.84
C ARG A 370 17.92 -12.75 7.81
N TYR A 371 17.32 -11.67 8.29
CA TYR A 371 16.63 -10.72 7.43
C TYR A 371 17.03 -9.28 7.74
N ILE A 372 17.00 -8.42 6.72
CA ILE A 372 17.07 -6.97 6.90
C ILE A 372 15.80 -6.33 6.33
N ILE A 373 15.29 -5.33 7.03
CA ILE A 373 14.14 -4.54 6.60
C ILE A 373 14.57 -3.08 6.52
N CYS A 374 14.35 -2.47 5.36
CA CYS A 374 14.27 -1.04 5.18
C CYS A 374 12.84 -0.58 5.55
N ASN A 375 12.71 0.12 6.68
CA ASN A 375 11.45 0.73 7.11
C ASN A 375 11.24 2.06 6.36
N ALA A 376 10.35 2.01 5.37
CA ALA A 376 9.92 3.10 4.50
C ALA A 376 8.42 3.44 4.71
N ASP A 377 7.89 3.17 5.91
CA ASP A 377 6.51 3.49 6.24
C ASP A 377 6.30 5.00 6.52
N GLU A 378 7.37 5.76 6.81
CA GLU A 378 7.41 7.23 7.05
C GLU A 378 6.06 7.82 7.54
N SER A 379 5.51 7.24 8.61
CA SER A 379 4.15 7.52 9.05
C SER A 379 4.05 8.76 9.96
N GLU A 380 5.17 9.24 10.48
CA GLU A 380 5.21 10.39 11.39
C GLU A 380 4.69 11.67 10.74
N VAL A 381 3.87 12.44 11.46
CA VAL A 381 3.24 13.64 10.89
C VAL A 381 4.30 14.69 10.60
N GLY A 382 4.28 15.26 9.39
CA GLY A 382 5.28 16.24 8.93
C GLY A 382 6.53 15.61 8.31
N ALA A 383 6.70 14.28 8.36
CA ALA A 383 7.86 13.61 7.76
C ALA A 383 7.67 13.42 6.26
N PHE A 384 8.72 13.76 5.49
CA PHE A 384 8.82 13.52 4.03
C PHE A 384 10.29 13.44 3.56
N LYS A 385 11.22 13.21 4.50
CA LYS A 385 12.66 13.08 4.23
C LYS A 385 12.98 11.77 3.52
N ASP A 386 12.30 10.70 3.88
CA ASP A 386 12.50 9.38 3.33
C ASP A 386 11.83 9.34 1.96
N ARG A 387 10.61 9.88 1.82
CA ARG A 387 9.97 10.10 0.51
C ARG A 387 10.94 10.73 -0.48
N THR A 388 11.62 11.80 -0.05
CA THR A 388 12.62 12.51 -0.88
C THR A 388 13.74 11.58 -1.35
N LEU A 389 14.31 10.76 -0.46
CA LEU A 389 15.36 9.80 -0.82
C LEU A 389 14.84 8.68 -1.73
N MET A 390 13.69 8.09 -1.40
CA MET A 390 13.10 6.99 -2.16
C MET A 390 12.71 7.43 -3.57
N ASP A 391 12.23 8.66 -3.71
CA ASP A 391 11.82 9.22 -4.99
C ASP A 391 13.02 9.64 -5.83
N ALA A 392 14.03 10.27 -5.25
CA ALA A 392 15.12 10.86 -6.01
C ALA A 392 16.33 9.93 -6.20
N ASP A 393 16.60 9.00 -5.27
CA ASP A 393 17.75 8.11 -5.33
C ASP A 393 17.45 6.74 -4.65
N PRO A 394 16.54 5.93 -5.24
CA PRO A 394 16.21 4.61 -4.70
C PRO A 394 17.43 3.66 -4.69
N PHE A 395 18.33 3.78 -5.68
CA PHE A 395 19.53 2.94 -5.78
C PHE A 395 20.45 3.09 -4.58
N ARG A 396 20.63 4.31 -4.07
CA ARG A 396 21.44 4.55 -2.87
C ARG A 396 20.88 3.91 -1.61
N VAL A 397 19.56 3.94 -1.44
CA VAL A 397 18.90 3.27 -0.31
C VAL A 397 19.09 1.75 -0.45
N LEU A 398 18.94 1.21 -1.66
CA LEU A 398 19.16 -0.21 -1.93
C LEU A 398 20.62 -0.63 -1.74
N GLU A 399 21.60 0.18 -2.16
CA GLU A 399 23.02 -0.12 -1.91
C GLU A 399 23.31 -0.21 -0.40
N GLY A 400 22.77 0.72 0.39
CA GLY A 400 22.86 0.66 1.84
C GLY A 400 22.21 -0.59 2.43
N LEU A 401 21.05 -0.99 1.91
CA LEU A 401 20.36 -2.23 2.29
C LEU A 401 21.18 -3.48 1.94
N MET A 402 21.80 -3.53 0.76
CA MET A 402 22.65 -4.63 0.31
C MET A 402 23.92 -4.75 1.17
N ILE A 403 24.56 -3.63 1.49
CA ILE A 403 25.71 -3.60 2.42
C ILE A 403 25.29 -4.14 3.80
N ALA A 404 24.12 -3.74 4.29
CA ALA A 404 23.59 -4.23 5.56
C ALA A 404 23.31 -5.75 5.51
N CYS A 405 22.72 -6.25 4.42
CA CYS A 405 22.53 -7.68 4.16
C CYS A 405 23.86 -8.45 4.23
N TYR A 406 24.89 -7.98 3.52
CA TYR A 406 26.23 -8.56 3.56
C TYR A 406 26.81 -8.55 4.98
N ALA A 407 26.76 -7.42 5.67
CA ALA A 407 27.32 -7.23 7.01
C ALA A 407 26.73 -8.19 8.04
N VAL A 408 25.43 -8.49 7.97
CA VAL A 408 24.77 -9.40 8.92
C VAL A 408 24.69 -10.85 8.43
N GLY A 409 25.09 -11.14 7.19
CA GLY A 409 24.90 -12.44 6.56
C GLY A 409 23.42 -12.77 6.32
N ALA A 410 22.64 -11.81 5.83
CA ALA A 410 21.25 -12.02 5.42
C ALA A 410 21.17 -12.12 3.89
N GLU A 411 20.65 -13.24 3.38
CA GLU A 411 20.42 -13.43 1.94
C GLU A 411 19.15 -12.75 1.43
N GLN A 412 18.25 -12.35 2.32
CA GLN A 412 16.96 -11.75 1.98
C GLN A 412 16.75 -10.42 2.73
N GLY A 413 16.49 -9.37 1.98
CA GLY A 413 16.07 -8.06 2.48
C GLY A 413 14.65 -7.70 2.02
N PHE A 414 14.01 -6.81 2.78
CA PHE A 414 12.69 -6.25 2.46
C PHE A 414 12.73 -4.72 2.50
N VAL A 415 11.99 -4.07 1.61
CA VAL A 415 11.65 -2.64 1.73
C VAL A 415 10.15 -2.56 1.99
N TYR A 416 9.74 -2.08 3.16
CA TYR A 416 8.32 -1.90 3.48
C TYR A 416 7.92 -0.45 3.25
N VAL A 417 7.16 -0.20 2.17
CA VAL A 417 6.76 1.14 1.74
C VAL A 417 5.30 1.37 2.08
N ARG A 418 4.97 2.48 2.75
CA ARG A 418 3.57 2.83 3.05
C ARG A 418 2.71 2.94 1.79
N GLY A 419 1.41 2.67 1.92
CA GLY A 419 0.48 2.62 0.78
C GLY A 419 0.32 3.96 0.04
N GLU A 420 0.53 5.07 0.73
CA GLU A 420 0.45 6.43 0.20
C GLU A 420 1.63 6.78 -0.72
N HIS A 421 2.75 6.07 -0.59
CA HIS A 421 3.99 6.33 -1.35
C HIS A 421 4.09 5.44 -2.60
N ARG A 422 3.03 5.42 -3.41
CA ARG A 422 2.95 4.60 -4.64
C ARG A 422 4.14 4.80 -5.59
N LEU A 423 4.51 6.06 -5.86
CA LEU A 423 5.67 6.37 -6.72
C LEU A 423 6.97 5.77 -6.19
N SER A 424 7.19 5.85 -4.87
CA SER A 424 8.38 5.31 -4.22
C SER A 424 8.41 3.77 -4.32
N TYR A 425 7.26 3.11 -4.15
CA TYR A 425 7.13 1.67 -4.39
C TYR A 425 7.51 1.29 -5.83
N GLU A 426 6.92 1.96 -6.84
CA GLU A 426 7.19 1.70 -8.26
C GLU A 426 8.67 1.89 -8.60
N ARG A 427 9.30 2.93 -8.04
CA ARG A 427 10.74 3.20 -8.20
C ARG A 427 11.62 2.14 -7.56
N PHE A 428 11.30 1.64 -6.38
CA PHE A 428 12.05 0.53 -5.78
C PHE A 428 11.90 -0.76 -6.57
N VAL A 429 10.70 -1.09 -7.04
CA VAL A 429 10.47 -2.28 -7.88
C VAL A 429 11.32 -2.18 -9.15
N HIS A 430 11.31 -1.03 -9.82
CA HIS A 430 12.15 -0.79 -11.00
C HIS A 430 13.65 -0.89 -10.68
N ALA A 431 14.11 -0.25 -9.60
CA ALA A 431 15.51 -0.23 -9.21
C ALA A 431 16.03 -1.63 -8.84
N ILE A 432 15.24 -2.44 -8.13
CA ILE A 432 15.55 -3.85 -7.85
C ILE A 432 15.70 -4.64 -9.15
N GLY A 433 14.73 -4.53 -10.07
CA GLY A 433 14.81 -5.21 -11.36
C GLY A 433 16.02 -4.79 -12.20
N ALA A 434 16.40 -3.51 -12.16
CA ALA A 434 17.61 -3.02 -12.83
C ALA A 434 18.90 -3.57 -12.20
N LEU A 435 18.96 -3.69 -10.87
CA LEU A 435 20.11 -4.29 -10.17
C LEU A 435 20.22 -5.79 -10.42
N GLU A 436 19.10 -6.52 -10.47
CA GLU A 436 19.05 -7.94 -10.84
C GLU A 436 19.57 -8.16 -12.27
N GLN A 437 19.08 -7.38 -13.24
CA GLN A 437 19.54 -7.45 -14.64
C GLN A 437 21.03 -7.14 -14.79
N ALA A 438 21.57 -6.27 -13.94
CA ALA A 438 22.99 -5.92 -13.93
C ALA A 438 23.86 -6.87 -13.08
N GLY A 439 23.28 -7.93 -12.49
CA GLY A 439 24.00 -8.93 -11.69
C GLY A 439 24.45 -8.43 -10.31
N TRP A 440 23.84 -7.36 -9.80
CA TRP A 440 24.12 -6.81 -8.46
C TRP A 440 23.18 -7.38 -7.39
N LEU A 441 22.09 -8.02 -7.79
CA LEU A 441 21.18 -8.79 -6.93
C LEU A 441 20.99 -10.20 -7.50
N GLY A 442 20.61 -11.13 -6.65
CA GLY A 442 20.44 -12.54 -6.98
C GLY A 442 21.47 -13.43 -6.31
N GLU A 443 21.76 -14.55 -6.96
CA GLU A 443 22.76 -15.53 -6.53
C GLU A 443 24.15 -15.13 -7.02
N ASP A 444 25.16 -15.36 -6.17
CA ASP A 444 26.57 -15.12 -6.48
C ASP A 444 26.83 -13.76 -7.15
N ILE A 445 26.37 -12.69 -6.49
CA ILE A 445 26.39 -11.33 -7.04
C ILE A 445 27.82 -10.94 -7.43
N GLN A 446 28.00 -10.52 -8.68
CA GLN A 446 29.32 -10.19 -9.25
C GLN A 446 30.40 -11.29 -9.07
N ASN A 447 30.01 -12.57 -8.93
CA ASN A 447 30.91 -13.70 -8.63
C ASN A 447 31.65 -13.57 -7.29
N SER A 448 31.04 -12.96 -6.28
CA SER A 448 31.66 -12.74 -4.96
C SER A 448 31.44 -13.89 -3.97
N GLY A 449 30.67 -14.91 -4.33
CA GLY A 449 30.18 -15.98 -3.45
C GLY A 449 29.05 -15.54 -2.51
N VAL A 450 28.47 -14.35 -2.72
CA VAL A 450 27.42 -13.77 -1.85
C VAL A 450 26.08 -13.76 -2.60
N THR A 451 25.02 -14.15 -1.91
CA THR A 451 23.64 -14.09 -2.43
C THR A 451 22.86 -13.01 -1.69
N ILE A 452 22.23 -12.09 -2.43
CA ILE A 452 21.35 -11.05 -1.86
C ILE A 452 20.12 -10.92 -2.75
N ARG A 453 18.95 -11.15 -2.17
CA ARG A 453 17.64 -10.94 -2.79
C ARG A 453 16.88 -9.85 -2.03
N LEU A 454 16.19 -8.99 -2.75
CA LEU A 454 15.40 -7.91 -2.16
C LEU A 454 13.95 -8.00 -2.66
N ALA A 455 12.99 -7.68 -1.79
CA ALA A 455 11.59 -7.59 -2.17
C ALA A 455 10.97 -6.31 -1.58
N VAL A 456 10.07 -5.68 -2.32
CA VAL A 456 9.28 -4.54 -1.83
C VAL A 456 7.95 -5.06 -1.29
N ARG A 457 7.54 -4.54 -0.14
CA ARG A 457 6.26 -4.83 0.53
C ARG A 457 5.43 -3.56 0.55
N ARG A 458 4.19 -3.66 0.08
CA ARG A 458 3.21 -2.56 0.11
C ARG A 458 2.50 -2.54 1.46
N GLY A 459 2.51 -1.37 2.10
CA GLY A 459 1.63 -1.06 3.22
C GLY A 459 0.23 -0.66 2.75
N ALA A 460 -0.72 -0.66 3.65
CA ALA A 460 -2.14 -0.40 3.36
C ALA A 460 -2.77 0.59 4.36
N GLY A 461 -2.05 1.66 4.70
CA GLY A 461 -2.57 2.78 5.48
C GLY A 461 -2.74 2.49 6.97
N ALA A 462 -1.65 2.15 7.66
CA ALA A 462 -1.64 1.94 9.11
C ALA A 462 -0.43 2.61 9.77
N TYR A 463 -0.66 3.74 10.45
CA TYR A 463 0.39 4.52 11.14
C TYR A 463 1.27 3.67 12.07
N ILE A 464 0.66 2.73 12.79
CA ILE A 464 1.35 1.87 13.75
C ILE A 464 2.39 0.95 13.09
N CYS A 465 2.27 0.67 11.79
CA CYS A 465 3.26 -0.13 11.05
C CYS A 465 4.60 0.59 10.84
N GLY A 466 4.72 1.85 11.25
CA GLY A 466 6.03 2.51 11.42
C GLY A 466 6.83 1.94 12.60
N GLU A 467 6.17 1.31 13.58
CA GLU A 467 6.82 0.62 14.69
C GLU A 467 7.46 -0.71 14.22
N GLU A 468 8.67 -0.99 14.68
CA GLU A 468 9.51 -2.08 14.18
C GLU A 468 8.82 -3.45 14.17
N THR A 469 8.10 -3.81 15.24
CA THR A 469 7.47 -5.12 15.36
C THR A 469 6.09 -5.20 14.69
N ALA A 470 5.34 -4.10 14.69
CA ALA A 470 4.10 -4.00 13.90
C ALA A 470 4.36 -4.10 12.39
N LEU A 471 5.46 -3.51 11.92
CA LEU A 471 5.93 -3.64 10.54
C LEU A 471 6.20 -5.10 10.18
N MET A 472 6.89 -5.82 11.06
CA MET A 472 7.16 -7.26 10.87
C MET A 472 5.87 -8.07 10.76
N GLU A 473 4.88 -7.84 11.63
CA GLU A 473 3.56 -8.49 11.52
C GLU A 473 2.90 -8.22 10.16
N ALA A 474 2.98 -6.99 9.66
CA ALA A 474 2.45 -6.64 8.34
C ALA A 474 3.16 -7.40 7.21
N ILE A 475 4.50 -7.49 7.23
CA ILE A 475 5.28 -8.30 6.27
C ILE A 475 4.90 -9.79 6.36
N GLU A 476 4.61 -10.29 7.56
CA GLU A 476 4.18 -11.67 7.78
C GLU A 476 2.73 -11.96 7.34
N GLY A 477 2.00 -10.95 6.87
CA GLY A 477 0.61 -11.07 6.43
C GLY A 477 -0.38 -11.15 7.58
N LYS A 478 -0.09 -10.44 8.67
CA LYS A 478 -0.92 -10.33 9.87
C LYS A 478 -1.32 -8.88 10.12
N ARG A 479 -2.20 -8.69 11.10
CA ARG A 479 -2.53 -7.37 11.65
C ARG A 479 -1.27 -6.75 12.25
N GLY A 480 -1.04 -5.47 12.00
CA GLY A 480 0.14 -4.73 12.47
C GLY A 480 0.12 -4.41 13.97
N PHE A 481 -0.18 -5.38 14.84
CA PHE A 481 -0.11 -5.19 16.28
C PHE A 481 1.34 -5.32 16.76
N PRO A 482 1.88 -4.35 17.52
CA PRO A 482 3.22 -4.47 18.08
C PRO A 482 3.38 -5.74 18.93
N ARG A 483 4.54 -6.38 18.84
CA ARG A 483 4.89 -7.54 19.66
C ARG A 483 5.37 -7.09 21.04
N LEU A 484 5.05 -7.90 22.05
CA LEU A 484 5.66 -7.76 23.37
C LEU A 484 7.16 -8.04 23.27
N ARG A 485 7.96 -7.19 23.89
CA ARG A 485 9.42 -7.33 23.99
C ARG A 485 9.80 -7.52 25.45
N PRO A 486 10.78 -8.39 25.79
CA PRO A 486 11.50 -9.32 24.91
C PRO A 486 10.63 -10.51 24.41
N PRO A 487 11.03 -11.22 23.33
CA PRO A 487 12.31 -11.09 22.61
C PRO A 487 12.36 -9.90 21.62
N TYR A 488 13.57 -9.39 21.37
CA TYR A 488 13.80 -8.28 20.43
C TYR A 488 13.97 -8.78 18.99
N PRO A 489 13.66 -7.96 17.96
CA PRO A 489 13.80 -8.37 16.55
C PRO A 489 15.18 -8.86 16.16
N THR A 490 16.24 -8.30 16.78
CA THR A 490 17.63 -8.68 16.51
C THR A 490 17.93 -10.14 16.85
N THR A 491 17.08 -10.81 17.65
CA THR A 491 17.16 -12.25 17.92
C THR A 491 15.95 -13.00 17.36
N HIS A 492 14.73 -12.46 17.54
CA HIS A 492 13.48 -13.07 17.09
C HIS A 492 12.62 -12.04 16.33
N GLY A 493 12.95 -11.87 15.06
CA GLY A 493 12.30 -10.98 14.12
C GLY A 493 11.30 -11.69 13.21
N LEU A 494 11.42 -11.44 11.90
CA LEU A 494 10.58 -12.06 10.88
C LEU A 494 10.65 -13.58 10.97
N TRP A 495 9.49 -14.22 11.08
CA TRP A 495 9.33 -15.67 11.22
C TRP A 495 10.20 -16.27 12.33
N GLY A 496 10.40 -15.49 13.41
CA GLY A 496 11.22 -15.88 14.56
C GLY A 496 12.72 -15.90 14.28
N LYS A 497 13.20 -15.33 13.17
CA LYS A 497 14.61 -15.28 12.80
C LYS A 497 15.24 -13.92 13.11
N PRO A 498 16.55 -13.86 13.39
CA PRO A 498 17.24 -12.60 13.64
C PRO A 498 17.02 -11.60 12.51
N THR A 499 16.48 -10.43 12.85
CA THR A 499 16.11 -9.40 11.86
C THR A 499 16.59 -8.04 12.29
N VAL A 500 17.23 -7.33 11.37
CA VAL A 500 17.55 -5.91 11.54
C VAL A 500 16.50 -5.07 10.84
N ILE A 501 16.05 -4.02 11.51
CA ILE A 501 15.20 -2.98 10.90
C ILE A 501 15.94 -1.66 10.97
N ASN A 502 16.11 -1.02 9.80
CA ASN A 502 16.71 0.29 9.67
C ASN A 502 15.82 1.21 8.82
N ASN A 503 15.79 2.48 9.19
CA ASN A 503 15.08 3.52 8.44
C ASN A 503 15.83 3.88 7.14
N VAL A 504 15.09 4.34 6.12
CA VAL A 504 15.62 4.77 4.80
C VAL A 504 16.84 5.68 4.92
N GLU A 505 16.75 6.81 5.64
CA GLU A 505 17.89 7.73 5.83
C GLU A 505 19.11 7.06 6.48
N THR A 506 18.88 6.06 7.36
CA THR A 506 19.98 5.32 7.99
C THR A 506 20.75 4.53 6.95
N LEU A 507 20.04 3.79 6.08
CA LEU A 507 20.63 2.98 5.02
C LEU A 507 21.27 3.85 3.95
N ALA A 508 20.63 4.96 3.56
CA ALA A 508 21.17 5.90 2.57
C ALA A 508 22.51 6.53 2.98
N LYS A 509 22.90 6.49 4.27
CA LYS A 509 24.20 7.01 4.75
C LYS A 509 25.31 5.97 4.71
N VAL A 510 24.96 4.68 4.71
CA VAL A 510 25.91 3.56 4.76
C VAL A 510 26.92 3.59 3.60
N PRO A 511 26.52 3.82 2.33
CA PRO A 511 27.48 3.84 1.22
C PRO A 511 28.61 4.87 1.43
N SER A 512 28.27 6.11 1.78
CA SER A 512 29.27 7.15 2.05
C SER A 512 30.14 6.82 3.27
N ILE A 513 29.58 6.22 4.31
CA ILE A 513 30.34 5.79 5.50
C ILE A 513 31.38 4.73 5.13
N LEU A 514 31.02 3.73 4.31
CA LEU A 514 32.00 2.72 3.89
C LEU A 514 33.03 3.26 2.91
N PHE A 515 32.63 4.17 2.03
CA PHE A 515 33.54 4.72 1.04
C PHE A 515 34.59 5.65 1.68
N HIS A 516 34.15 6.63 2.49
CA HIS A 516 35.03 7.63 3.11
C HIS A 516 35.58 7.22 4.50
N GLY A 517 35.01 6.17 5.11
CA GLY A 517 35.38 5.66 6.43
C GLY A 517 34.51 6.21 7.57
N GLY A 518 34.35 5.42 8.62
CA GLY A 518 33.52 5.79 9.78
C GLY A 518 34.00 7.06 10.48
N ALA A 519 35.31 7.23 10.65
CA ALA A 519 35.89 8.42 11.29
C ALA A 519 35.52 9.72 10.56
N TRP A 520 35.46 9.70 9.23
CA TRP A 520 35.03 10.84 8.42
C TRP A 520 33.59 11.25 8.77
N TYR A 521 32.67 10.29 8.82
CA TYR A 521 31.27 10.59 9.13
C TYR A 521 31.09 11.07 10.58
N ASN A 522 31.81 10.46 11.52
CA ASN A 522 31.81 10.87 12.93
C ASN A 522 32.27 12.33 13.10
N ALA A 523 33.18 12.81 12.26
CA ALA A 523 33.72 14.17 12.32
C ALA A 523 32.77 15.28 11.81
N LEU A 524 31.66 14.94 11.12
CA LEU A 524 30.75 15.96 10.56
C LEU A 524 29.83 16.62 11.60
N GLY A 525 29.57 15.98 12.75
CA GLY A 525 28.61 16.45 13.77
C GLY A 525 29.27 16.92 15.06
N THR A 526 28.59 16.74 16.20
CA THR A 526 29.16 16.99 17.53
C THR A 526 29.80 15.73 18.11
N SER A 527 30.47 15.86 19.27
CA SER A 527 31.06 14.72 19.97
C SER A 527 30.05 13.68 20.44
N GLU A 528 28.83 14.11 20.75
CA GLU A 528 27.71 13.29 21.25
C GLU A 528 26.70 12.94 20.14
N SER A 529 26.49 13.84 19.18
CA SER A 529 25.60 13.66 18.03
C SER A 529 26.40 13.61 16.72
N ALA A 530 26.79 12.41 16.31
CA ALA A 530 27.65 12.20 15.14
C ALA A 530 26.92 12.34 13.78
N GLY A 531 27.65 12.88 12.81
CA GLY A 531 27.27 12.92 11.41
C GLY A 531 26.26 14.00 11.05
N THR A 532 25.41 13.68 10.08
CA THR A 532 24.37 14.59 9.56
C THR A 532 22.97 14.09 9.91
N LYS A 533 21.97 14.96 9.74
CA LYS A 533 20.55 14.66 9.82
C LYS A 533 19.79 15.36 8.70
N LEU A 534 18.81 14.67 8.12
CA LEU A 534 17.80 15.28 7.25
C LEU A 534 16.69 15.89 8.10
N PHE A 535 16.40 17.18 7.89
CA PHE A 535 15.25 17.86 8.48
C PHE A 535 14.22 18.18 7.40
N ALA A 536 13.00 17.69 7.60
CA ALA A 536 11.83 17.93 6.76
C ALA A 536 11.08 19.15 7.30
N VAL A 537 11.37 20.32 6.74
CA VAL A 537 10.82 21.60 7.22
C VAL A 537 9.58 21.96 6.40
N SER A 538 8.45 22.13 7.06
CA SER A 538 7.19 22.55 6.45
C SER A 538 6.46 23.56 7.35
N GLY A 539 5.22 23.91 7.01
CA GLY A 539 4.47 24.92 7.75
C GLY A 539 4.69 26.32 7.17
N SER A 540 4.59 27.35 8.01
CA SER A 540 4.67 28.76 7.60
C SER A 540 6.09 29.26 7.31
N VAL A 541 6.87 28.51 6.51
CA VAL A 541 8.23 28.88 6.08
C VAL A 541 8.24 29.21 4.58
N ARG A 542 9.16 30.06 4.13
CA ARG A 542 9.22 30.49 2.72
C ARG A 542 9.67 29.39 1.76
N ARG A 543 10.52 28.48 2.21
CA ARG A 543 11.07 27.38 1.41
C ARG A 543 10.87 26.06 2.15
N PRO A 544 9.64 25.51 2.19
CA PRO A 544 9.43 24.19 2.75
C PRO A 544 10.19 23.14 1.93
N GLY A 545 10.80 22.15 2.58
CA GLY A 545 11.68 21.19 1.92
C GLY A 545 12.52 20.35 2.88
N VAL A 546 13.47 19.60 2.30
CA VAL A 546 14.38 18.73 3.07
C VAL A 546 15.77 19.33 3.07
N TYR A 547 16.34 19.45 4.27
CA TYR A 547 17.63 20.08 4.51
C TYR A 547 18.58 19.09 5.18
N GLU A 548 19.72 18.80 4.57
CA GLU A 548 20.75 17.98 5.19
C GLU A 548 21.79 18.85 5.91
N ILE A 549 21.87 18.70 7.23
CA ILE A 549 22.77 19.51 8.05
C ILE A 549 23.62 18.62 8.96
N PRO A 550 24.86 19.02 9.27
CA PRO A 550 25.58 18.45 10.39
C PRO A 550 24.85 18.74 11.70
N PHE A 551 24.92 17.80 12.65
CA PHE A 551 24.44 18.06 14.02
C PHE A 551 25.18 19.25 14.63
N GLY A 552 24.47 20.09 15.38
CA GLY A 552 25.00 21.30 16.03
C GLY A 552 24.56 22.62 15.40
N VAL A 553 24.04 22.60 14.16
CA VAL A 553 23.36 23.76 13.55
C VAL A 553 22.12 24.13 14.38
N THR A 554 21.83 25.41 14.59
CA THR A 554 20.69 25.82 15.44
C THR A 554 19.36 25.80 14.70
N LEU A 555 18.26 25.72 15.45
CA LEU A 555 16.90 25.87 14.91
C LEU A 555 16.72 27.17 14.10
N ARG A 556 17.33 28.27 14.57
CA ARG A 556 17.32 29.57 13.91
C ARG A 556 17.96 29.47 12.53
N GLN A 557 19.14 28.85 12.44
CA GLN A 557 19.84 28.70 11.16
C GLN A 557 19.02 27.84 10.19
N LEU A 558 18.44 26.74 10.67
CA LEU A 558 17.56 25.91 9.84
C LEU A 558 16.34 26.69 9.32
N ILE A 559 15.63 27.42 10.20
CA ILE A 559 14.40 28.12 9.82
C ILE A 559 14.68 29.37 8.99
N TYR A 560 15.58 30.25 9.45
CA TYR A 560 15.80 31.56 8.83
C TYR A 560 16.80 31.51 7.68
N ASP A 561 17.95 30.86 7.87
CA ASP A 561 19.01 30.88 6.87
C ASP A 561 18.71 29.88 5.74
N LEU A 562 18.32 28.65 6.09
CA LEU A 562 18.06 27.58 5.13
C LEU A 562 16.63 27.61 4.58
N ALA A 563 15.60 27.60 5.44
CA ALA A 563 14.20 27.61 4.99
C ALA A 563 13.66 29.02 4.62
N GLY A 564 14.49 30.07 4.77
CA GLY A 564 14.18 31.43 4.32
C GLY A 564 13.26 32.23 5.26
N GLY A 565 13.07 31.77 6.50
CA GLY A 565 12.28 32.43 7.52
C GLY A 565 10.78 32.24 7.35
N ILE A 566 10.03 32.95 8.19
CA ILE A 566 8.57 32.85 8.27
C ILE A 566 7.90 33.65 7.14
N THR A 567 6.78 33.13 6.64
CA THR A 567 5.96 33.80 5.61
C THR A 567 5.30 35.08 6.14
N ASP A 568 4.92 35.98 5.21
CA ASP A 568 4.14 37.19 5.47
C ASP A 568 4.70 38.17 6.52
N GLY A 569 6.01 38.11 6.78
CA GLY A 569 6.66 38.98 7.78
C GLY A 569 6.25 38.68 9.21
N ARG A 570 5.64 37.52 9.47
CA ARG A 570 5.24 37.09 10.81
C ARG A 570 6.44 36.59 11.62
N SER A 571 6.24 36.42 12.93
CA SER A 571 7.20 35.82 13.85
C SER A 571 6.83 34.39 14.21
N VAL A 572 7.82 33.60 14.63
CA VAL A 572 7.59 32.24 15.17
C VAL A 572 6.71 32.33 16.42
N GLN A 573 5.59 31.60 16.40
CA GLN A 573 4.77 31.37 17.59
C GLN A 573 5.10 30.01 18.22
N ALA A 574 5.09 28.95 17.39
CA ALA A 574 5.38 27.60 17.81
C ALA A 574 6.08 26.82 16.69
N ILE A 575 6.89 25.83 17.07
CA ILE A 575 7.60 24.91 16.18
C ILE A 575 7.30 23.50 16.70
N LEU A 576 6.58 22.69 15.93
CA LEU A 576 6.39 21.29 16.27
C LEU A 576 7.65 20.51 15.86
N THR A 577 8.32 19.86 16.81
CA THR A 577 9.52 19.06 16.53
C THR A 577 9.28 17.60 16.88
N GLY A 578 9.69 16.70 15.99
CA GLY A 578 9.58 15.26 16.22
C GLY A 578 8.21 14.64 15.92
N GLY A 579 7.34 15.38 15.23
CA GLY A 579 6.06 14.89 14.71
C GLY A 579 4.90 14.97 15.70
N ALA A 580 3.85 14.19 15.47
CA ALA A 580 2.62 14.20 16.27
C ALA A 580 2.85 13.81 17.72
N ALA A 581 3.80 12.91 17.98
CA ALA A 581 4.22 12.53 19.33
C ALA A 581 5.29 13.45 19.93
N GLY A 582 5.65 14.51 19.22
CA GLY A 582 6.70 15.45 19.57
C GLY A 582 6.27 16.55 20.54
N THR A 583 7.04 17.64 20.56
CA THR A 583 6.83 18.78 21.45
C THR A 583 6.76 20.08 20.64
N PHE A 584 5.96 21.03 21.11
CA PHE A 584 5.98 22.40 20.62
C PHE A 584 7.07 23.22 21.32
N LEU A 585 8.01 23.73 20.55
CA LEU A 585 9.00 24.72 20.97
C LEU A 585 8.54 26.13 20.56
N THR A 586 9.09 27.17 21.18
CA THR A 586 8.73 28.57 20.92
C THR A 586 9.93 29.35 20.37
N ALA A 587 9.75 30.65 20.12
CA ALA A 587 10.82 31.55 19.68
C ALA A 587 12.03 31.58 20.64
N GLU A 588 11.83 31.30 21.93
CA GLU A 588 12.88 31.26 22.95
C GLU A 588 13.89 30.13 22.69
N HIS A 589 13.46 29.07 22.01
CA HIS A 589 14.28 27.89 21.72
C HIS A 589 15.01 27.98 20.36
N LEU A 590 14.87 29.08 19.61
CA LEU A 590 15.45 29.19 18.27
C LEU A 590 16.97 28.99 18.23
N ASP A 591 17.69 29.36 19.29
CA ASP A 591 19.14 29.19 19.35
C ASP A 591 19.58 27.82 19.88
N THR A 592 18.63 26.90 20.11
CA THR A 592 18.93 25.51 20.50
C THR A 592 19.64 24.78 19.35
N PRO A 593 20.83 24.20 19.60
CA PRO A 593 21.49 23.34 18.63
C PRO A 593 20.63 22.11 18.31
N LEU A 594 20.54 21.76 17.03
CA LEU A 594 19.87 20.55 16.55
C LEU A 594 20.77 19.36 16.84
N THR A 595 20.75 18.88 18.09
CA THR A 595 21.43 17.70 18.64
C THR A 595 20.49 16.92 19.55
N PHE A 596 20.75 15.62 19.77
CA PHE A 596 19.89 14.83 20.66
C PHE A 596 19.95 15.33 22.12
N GLU A 597 21.14 15.68 22.57
CA GLU A 597 21.44 16.14 23.92
C GLU A 597 20.82 17.51 24.21
N ASP A 598 20.88 18.47 23.29
CA ASP A 598 20.37 19.83 23.51
C ASP A 598 18.84 19.89 23.37
N PHE A 599 18.26 19.16 22.42
CA PHE A 599 16.80 19.07 22.30
C PHE A 599 16.16 18.48 23.54
N LYS A 600 16.78 17.43 24.12
CA LYS A 600 16.30 16.84 25.36
C LYS A 600 16.27 17.85 26.52
N LYS A 601 17.23 18.77 26.59
CA LYS A 601 17.30 19.80 27.65
C LYS A 601 16.13 20.79 27.59
N VAL A 602 15.62 21.07 26.39
CA VAL A 602 14.47 21.97 26.18
C VAL A 602 13.13 21.22 26.10
N GLY A 603 13.10 19.93 26.45
CA GLY A 603 11.90 19.09 26.38
C GLY A 603 11.46 18.75 24.94
N GLY A 604 12.29 19.05 23.95
CA GLY A 604 12.08 18.70 22.55
C GLY A 604 12.64 17.32 22.20
N THR A 605 12.38 16.91 20.97
CA THR A 605 12.97 15.70 20.40
C THR A 605 13.32 15.92 18.93
N VAL A 606 14.49 15.45 18.52
CA VAL A 606 14.88 15.46 17.10
C VAL A 606 13.98 14.50 16.30
N GLY A 607 13.54 13.40 16.92
CA GLY A 607 12.68 12.40 16.30
C GLY A 607 13.19 11.94 14.93
N ALA A 608 12.27 11.84 13.97
CA ALA A 608 12.60 11.57 12.58
C ALA A 608 13.17 12.80 11.85
N GLY A 609 13.43 13.93 12.51
CA GLY A 609 13.86 15.18 11.87
C GLY A 609 12.71 15.92 11.19
N THR A 610 11.57 16.00 11.89
CA THR A 610 10.40 16.80 11.51
C THR A 610 10.34 18.07 12.33
#